data_AF-A0A5M3MK57-F1
#
_entry.id   AF-A0A5M3MK57-F1
#
_cell.length_a   1.000
_cell.length_b   1.000
_cell.length_c   1.000
_cell.angle_alpha   90.00
_cell.angle_beta   90.00
_cell.angle_gamma   90.00
#
_symmetry.space_group_name_H-M   'P 1'
#
loop_
_entity.id
_entity.type
_entity.pdbx_description
1 polymer ?
#
loop_
_entity_poly.entity_id
_entity_poly.type
_entity_poly.pdbx_seq_one_letter_code
_entity_poly.pdbx_strand_id
1 'polypeptide(L)'
;YRCFPHVVNIAVKAGLSQLTQLSVFDDEDLQETLNDSVRTDVVNRCRGLVSAIRKSGRRRDDLQASVDAVNALVDAETDLIDLDSAIPHLELITDVETRWSSTFFLIDRVLHLYPAIDHYLQSHQFVHEGLSPADLRVLADIRTFLVVPHAAQELVSAQKTSTLSVVLPIYEELLDLLHMAAESLPLIAPAINRSIKKLQEYLTLSRKSRLYALAI
;
A
#
# COMPACT_ATOMS: atom_id res chain seq x y z
N TYR A 1 26.49 -3.06 8.34
CA TYR A 1 25.97 -3.25 6.97
C TYR A 1 24.48 -3.56 7.06
N ARG A 2 23.61 -2.87 6.30
CA ARG A 2 22.17 -3.18 6.27
C ARG A 2 21.89 -4.01 5.01
N CYS A 3 21.05 -5.04 5.10
CA CYS A 3 20.66 -5.81 3.90
C CYS A 3 19.63 -5.03 3.07
N PHE A 4 19.50 -5.39 1.78
CA PHE A 4 18.54 -4.76 0.88
C PHE A 4 17.12 -4.66 1.46
N PRO A 5 16.51 -5.76 1.97
CA PRO A 5 15.16 -5.70 2.55
C PRO A 5 15.04 -4.72 3.73
N HIS A 6 16.09 -4.61 4.54
CA HIS A 6 16.09 -3.69 5.68
C HIS A 6 16.12 -2.22 5.26
N VAL A 7 16.87 -1.90 4.20
CA VAL A 7 16.96 -0.55 3.65
C VAL A 7 15.65 -0.16 2.97
N VAL A 8 15.10 -1.05 2.15
CA VAL A 8 13.78 -0.84 1.51
C VAL A 8 12.73 -0.61 2.59
N ASN A 9 12.72 -1.42 3.66
CA ASN A 9 11.80 -1.20 4.77
C ASN A 9 11.94 0.19 5.41
N ILE A 10 13.16 0.67 5.65
CA ILE A 10 13.37 2.02 6.20
C ILE A 10 12.85 3.09 5.23
N ALA A 11 13.17 2.96 3.94
CA ALA A 11 12.78 3.93 2.93
C ALA A 11 11.26 4.02 2.77
N VAL A 12 10.59 2.89 2.59
CA VAL A 12 9.13 2.85 2.41
C VAL A 12 8.41 3.34 3.67
N LYS A 13 8.87 2.97 4.87
CA LYS A 13 8.29 3.50 6.11
C LYS A 13 8.47 5.01 6.24
N ALA A 14 9.55 5.59 5.70
CA ALA A 14 9.72 7.03 5.69
C ALA A 14 8.68 7.71 4.77
N GLY A 15 8.36 7.14 3.61
CA GLY A 15 7.27 7.63 2.77
C GLY A 15 5.90 7.47 3.41
N LEU A 16 5.58 6.25 3.89
CA LEU A 16 4.31 5.96 4.57
C LEU A 16 4.09 6.87 5.79
N SER A 17 5.14 7.20 6.54
CA SER A 17 5.02 8.12 7.67
C SER A 17 4.49 9.49 7.28
N GLN A 18 4.78 9.99 6.07
CA GLN A 18 4.17 11.24 5.60
C GLN A 18 2.68 11.03 5.39
N LEU A 19 2.29 9.98 4.67
CA LEU A 19 0.87 9.69 4.38
C LEU A 19 0.01 9.51 5.64
N THR A 20 0.59 9.03 6.74
CA THR A 20 -0.09 8.87 8.03
C THR A 20 0.04 10.09 8.96
N GLN A 21 0.97 11.01 8.70
CA GLN A 21 1.25 12.21 9.52
C GLN A 21 0.89 13.52 8.81
N LEU A 22 0.23 13.46 7.64
CA LEU A 22 -0.25 14.65 6.90
C LEU A 22 -1.28 15.49 7.69
N SER A 23 -1.67 15.07 8.90
CA SER A 23 -2.40 15.90 9.86
C SER A 23 -1.53 16.87 10.68
N VAL A 24 -0.19 16.85 10.56
CA VAL A 24 0.74 17.60 11.44
C VAL A 24 1.68 18.57 10.70
N PHE A 25 1.60 18.68 9.36
CA PHE A 25 2.41 19.65 8.62
C PHE A 25 1.63 20.97 8.47
N ASP A 26 1.90 21.92 9.36
CA ASP A 26 1.54 23.34 9.26
C ASP A 26 2.39 24.04 8.17
N ASP A 27 2.24 23.60 6.91
CA ASP A 27 2.86 24.27 5.77
C ASP A 27 1.72 24.84 4.90
N GLU A 28 1.42 26.13 5.10
CA GLU A 28 0.26 26.85 4.52
C GLU A 28 0.21 26.74 2.98
N ASP A 29 1.35 26.60 2.31
CA ASP A 29 1.44 26.54 0.84
C ASP A 29 1.08 25.16 0.26
N LEU A 30 1.17 24.08 1.05
CA LEU A 30 0.78 22.71 0.64
C LEU A 30 -0.68 22.38 0.98
N GLN A 31 -1.32 23.19 1.83
CA GLN A 31 -2.68 22.96 2.33
C GLN A 31 -3.77 23.24 1.28
N GLU A 32 -3.52 24.10 0.29
CA GLU A 32 -4.51 24.44 -0.75
C GLU A 32 -4.67 23.36 -1.84
N THR A 33 -3.70 22.46 -2.01
CA THR A 33 -3.68 21.49 -3.12
C THR A 33 -4.08 20.06 -2.73
N LEU A 34 -4.20 19.77 -1.43
CA LEU A 34 -4.51 18.44 -0.91
C LEU A 34 -6.02 18.31 -0.63
N ASN A 35 -6.72 17.44 -1.38
CA ASN A 35 -8.12 17.09 -1.09
C ASN A 35 -8.28 16.61 0.37
N ASP A 36 -9.42 16.93 1.01
CA ASP A 36 -9.75 16.55 2.40
C ASP A 36 -9.60 15.04 2.72
N SER A 37 -9.64 14.18 1.70
CA SER A 37 -9.40 12.73 1.84
C SER A 37 -7.96 12.35 2.14
N VAL A 38 -6.97 13.19 1.76
CA VAL A 38 -5.55 12.99 2.13
C VAL A 38 -5.26 13.58 3.51
N ARG A 39 -6.07 14.56 3.96
CA ARG A 39 -5.97 15.17 5.30
C ARG A 39 -6.41 14.20 6.41
N THR A 40 -7.25 13.22 6.07
CA THR A 40 -7.65 12.16 6.98
C THR A 40 -6.73 10.96 6.75
N ASP A 41 -6.14 10.40 7.81
CA ASP A 41 -5.25 9.23 7.67
C ASP A 41 -6.02 8.01 7.15
N VAL A 42 -6.07 7.91 5.82
CA VAL A 42 -6.85 6.90 5.09
C VAL A 42 -6.34 5.50 5.38
N VAL A 43 -5.03 5.35 5.66
CA VAL A 43 -4.43 4.07 6.03
C VAL A 43 -4.93 3.66 7.41
N ASN A 44 -5.00 4.58 8.37
CA ASN A 44 -5.58 4.29 9.69
C ASN A 44 -7.08 3.99 9.63
N ARG A 45 -7.85 4.66 8.76
CA ARG A 45 -9.25 4.30 8.54
C ARG A 45 -9.40 2.91 7.92
N CYS A 46 -8.56 2.57 6.95
CA CYS A 46 -8.48 1.24 6.36
C CYS A 46 -8.19 0.17 7.44
N ARG A 47 -7.21 0.43 8.33
CA ARG A 47 -6.92 -0.44 9.49
C ARG A 47 -8.11 -0.56 10.44
N GLY A 48 -8.79 0.55 10.73
CA GLY A 48 -9.96 0.60 11.59
C GLY A 48 -11.09 -0.27 11.06
N LEU A 49 -11.39 -0.14 9.77
CA LEU A 49 -12.39 -0.95 9.07
C LEU A 49 -12.06 -2.45 9.13
N VAL A 50 -10.82 -2.82 8.78
CA VAL A 50 -10.35 -4.21 8.87
C VAL A 50 -10.48 -4.75 10.30
N SER A 51 -10.06 -3.97 11.29
CA SER A 51 -10.12 -4.35 12.70
C SER A 51 -11.57 -4.52 13.18
N ALA A 52 -12.48 -3.66 12.74
CA ALA A 52 -13.90 -3.74 13.07
C ALA A 52 -14.54 -5.02 12.50
N ILE A 53 -14.28 -5.34 11.24
CA ILE A 53 -14.84 -6.54 10.59
C ILE A 53 -14.23 -7.81 11.18
N ARG A 54 -12.91 -7.82 11.45
CA ARG A 54 -12.23 -8.99 12.02
C ARG A 54 -12.47 -9.21 13.52
N LYS A 55 -13.20 -8.30 14.18
CA LYS A 55 -13.41 -8.33 15.65
C LYS A 55 -14.08 -9.61 16.16
N SER A 56 -14.86 -10.31 15.35
CA SER A 56 -15.51 -11.58 15.73
C SER A 56 -15.57 -12.56 14.56
N GLY A 57 -15.75 -13.86 14.87
CA GLY A 57 -16.00 -14.88 13.85
C GLY A 57 -17.23 -14.58 13.01
N ARG A 58 -18.35 -14.27 13.68
CA ARG A 58 -19.61 -13.90 13.04
C ARG A 58 -19.45 -12.78 12.00
N ARG A 59 -18.74 -11.70 12.31
CA ARG A 59 -18.52 -10.61 11.35
C ARG A 59 -17.69 -11.02 10.13
N ARG A 60 -16.77 -11.97 10.30
CA ARG A 60 -16.02 -12.56 9.18
C ARG A 60 -16.94 -13.45 8.33
N ASP A 61 -17.78 -14.25 8.96
CA ASP A 61 -18.76 -15.10 8.27
C ASP A 61 -19.78 -14.24 7.49
N ASP A 62 -20.28 -13.16 8.10
CA ASP A 62 -21.20 -12.20 7.48
C ASP A 62 -20.55 -11.46 6.29
N LEU A 63 -19.24 -11.17 6.35
CA LEU A 63 -18.49 -10.66 5.19
C LEU A 63 -18.42 -11.72 4.07
N GLN A 64 -18.17 -12.99 4.39
CA GLN A 64 -18.15 -14.05 3.37
C GLN A 64 -19.53 -14.24 2.73
N ALA A 65 -20.61 -14.17 3.52
CA ALA A 65 -21.96 -14.16 2.98
C ALA A 65 -22.21 -12.95 2.04
N SER A 66 -21.55 -11.82 2.30
CA SER A 66 -21.60 -10.65 1.39
C SER A 66 -20.79 -10.87 0.12
N VAL A 67 -19.68 -11.62 0.17
CA VAL A 67 -18.96 -12.07 -1.03
C VAL A 67 -19.87 -12.95 -1.90
N ASP A 68 -20.55 -13.93 -1.30
CA ASP A 68 -21.50 -14.80 -2.01
C ASP A 68 -22.62 -13.99 -2.66
N ALA A 69 -23.20 -13.04 -1.91
CA ALA A 69 -24.30 -12.20 -2.41
C ALA A 69 -23.86 -11.33 -3.59
N VAL A 70 -22.67 -10.70 -3.51
CA VAL A 70 -22.16 -9.85 -4.60
C VAL A 70 -21.81 -10.68 -5.83
N ASN A 71 -21.17 -11.84 -5.67
CA ASN A 71 -20.85 -12.72 -6.80
C ASN A 71 -22.13 -13.24 -7.49
N ALA A 72 -23.16 -13.58 -6.73
CA ALA A 72 -24.44 -14.00 -7.31
C ALA A 72 -25.12 -12.88 -8.14
N LEU A 73 -24.92 -11.61 -7.78
CA LEU A 73 -25.43 -10.47 -8.56
C LEU A 73 -24.66 -10.26 -9.87
N VAL A 74 -23.35 -10.52 -9.86
CA VAL A 74 -22.49 -10.50 -11.06
C VAL A 74 -22.89 -11.63 -12.02
N ASP A 75 -23.08 -12.85 -11.51
CA ASP A 75 -23.50 -14.00 -12.31
C ASP A 75 -24.89 -13.84 -12.93
N ALA A 76 -25.75 -13.02 -12.32
CA ALA A 76 -27.08 -12.72 -12.81
C ALA A 76 -27.10 -11.66 -13.94
N GLU A 77 -25.95 -11.25 -14.47
CA GLU A 77 -25.79 -10.17 -15.48
C GLU A 77 -26.52 -8.88 -15.09
N THR A 78 -26.55 -8.58 -13.79
CA THR A 78 -27.12 -7.32 -13.34
C THR A 78 -26.10 -6.21 -13.61
N ASP A 79 -26.41 -5.25 -14.48
CA ASP A 79 -25.61 -4.03 -14.78
C ASP A 79 -25.32 -3.14 -13.53
N LEU A 80 -25.66 -3.61 -12.33
CA LEU A 80 -25.51 -2.91 -11.07
C LEU A 80 -24.09 -2.97 -10.49
N ILE A 81 -23.24 -3.90 -10.95
CA ILE A 81 -21.91 -4.10 -10.38
C ILE A 81 -20.85 -4.23 -11.48
N ASP A 82 -20.01 -3.20 -11.60
CA ASP A 82 -18.86 -3.14 -12.51
C ASP A 82 -17.69 -3.96 -11.93
N LEU A 83 -17.80 -5.29 -12.03
CA LEU A 83 -16.78 -6.25 -11.60
C LEU A 83 -16.30 -7.08 -12.79
N ASP A 84 -15.03 -6.91 -13.17
CA ASP A 84 -14.37 -7.70 -14.23
C ASP A 84 -14.25 -9.21 -13.90
N SER A 85 -14.35 -9.58 -12.62
CA SER A 85 -14.22 -10.97 -12.16
C SER A 85 -14.87 -11.20 -10.80
N ALA A 86 -15.19 -12.47 -10.50
CA ALA A 86 -15.73 -12.87 -9.21
C ALA A 86 -14.77 -12.53 -8.05
N ILE A 87 -15.33 -12.03 -6.95
CA ILE A 87 -14.60 -11.73 -5.73
C ILE A 87 -14.20 -13.06 -5.07
N PRO A 88 -12.91 -13.27 -4.76
CA PRO A 88 -12.46 -14.49 -4.15
C PRO A 88 -12.83 -14.55 -2.66
N HIS A 89 -13.05 -15.77 -2.17
CA HIS A 89 -13.24 -16.05 -0.74
C HIS A 89 -11.93 -15.90 0.04
N LEU A 90 -11.58 -14.66 0.34
CA LEU A 90 -10.39 -14.30 1.10
C LEU A 90 -10.79 -13.63 2.40
N GLU A 91 -10.03 -13.87 3.48
CA GLU A 91 -10.18 -13.08 4.70
C GLU A 91 -9.49 -11.73 4.56
N LEU A 92 -10.00 -10.70 5.22
CA LEU A 92 -9.24 -9.46 5.43
C LEU A 92 -7.98 -9.75 6.24
N ILE A 93 -6.89 -9.02 6.00
CA ILE A 93 -5.62 -9.19 6.71
C ILE A 93 -5.22 -7.92 7.44
N THR A 94 -4.67 -8.08 8.64
CA THR A 94 -4.16 -6.98 9.46
C THR A 94 -2.72 -6.65 9.10
N ASP A 95 -2.33 -5.40 9.22
CA ASP A 95 -0.94 -5.01 9.04
C ASP A 95 -0.10 -5.24 10.32
N VAL A 96 1.21 -5.16 10.14
CA VAL A 96 2.23 -5.28 11.18
C VAL A 96 3.08 -4.02 11.08
N GLU A 97 2.98 -3.16 12.08
CA GLU A 97 3.58 -1.82 12.10
C GLU A 97 5.08 -1.82 11.72
N THR A 98 5.82 -2.87 12.07
CA THR A 98 7.26 -2.96 11.82
C THR A 98 7.62 -3.26 10.37
N ARG A 99 6.69 -3.75 9.54
CA ARG A 99 6.94 -4.23 8.17
C ARG A 99 6.05 -3.52 7.16
N TRP A 100 6.64 -2.72 6.28
CA TRP A 100 5.91 -1.98 5.25
C TRP A 100 5.04 -2.87 4.34
N SER A 101 5.50 -4.09 4.01
CA SER A 101 4.80 -5.00 3.10
C SER A 101 3.46 -5.49 3.65
N SER A 102 3.29 -5.49 4.98
CA SER A 102 2.01 -5.83 5.59
C SER A 102 0.94 -4.76 5.32
N THR A 103 1.34 -3.48 5.25
CA THR A 103 0.47 -2.38 4.85
C THR A 103 0.07 -2.50 3.37
N PHE A 104 1.01 -2.90 2.51
CA PHE A 104 0.71 -3.21 1.10
C PHE A 104 -0.38 -4.28 0.98
N PHE A 105 -0.17 -5.44 1.62
CA PHE A 105 -1.13 -6.54 1.53
C PHE A 105 -2.49 -6.18 2.15
N LEU A 106 -2.51 -5.44 3.27
CA LEU A 106 -3.76 -4.93 3.87
C LEU A 106 -4.55 -4.07 2.87
N ILE A 107 -3.90 -3.11 2.22
CA ILE A 107 -4.54 -2.21 1.27
C ILE A 107 -5.00 -2.98 0.03
N ASP A 108 -4.13 -3.81 -0.54
CA ASP A 108 -4.46 -4.66 -1.70
C ASP A 108 -5.68 -5.54 -1.43
N ARG A 109 -5.73 -6.20 -0.27
CA ARG A 109 -6.87 -7.04 0.13
C ARG A 109 -8.15 -6.24 0.33
N VAL A 110 -8.07 -5.06 0.94
CA VAL A 110 -9.26 -4.21 1.16
C VAL A 110 -9.83 -3.71 -0.17
N LEU A 111 -8.98 -3.22 -1.08
CA LEU A 111 -9.44 -2.76 -2.39
C LEU A 111 -10.08 -3.90 -3.18
N HIS A 112 -9.48 -5.09 -3.14
CA HIS A 112 -10.00 -6.26 -3.85
C HIS A 112 -11.34 -6.77 -3.30
N LEU A 113 -11.54 -6.68 -1.99
CA LEU A 113 -12.79 -7.11 -1.34
C LEU A 113 -13.81 -5.98 -1.17
N TYR A 114 -13.50 -4.75 -1.62
CA TYR A 114 -14.30 -3.58 -1.27
C TYR A 114 -15.77 -3.67 -1.68
N PRO A 115 -16.15 -4.21 -2.86
CA PRO A 115 -17.58 -4.33 -3.20
C PRO A 115 -18.35 -5.22 -2.20
N ALA A 116 -17.74 -6.32 -1.73
CA ALA A 116 -18.32 -7.15 -0.67
C ALA A 116 -18.32 -6.46 0.69
N ILE A 117 -17.29 -5.66 1.00
CA ILE A 117 -17.26 -4.83 2.22
C ILE A 117 -18.39 -3.78 2.19
N ASP A 118 -18.61 -3.12 1.06
CA ASP A 118 -19.65 -2.11 0.91
C ASP A 118 -21.04 -2.74 1.08
N HIS A 119 -21.30 -3.88 0.44
CA HIS A 119 -22.52 -4.68 0.66
C HIS A 119 -22.70 -5.09 2.13
N TYR A 120 -21.62 -5.54 2.79
CA TYR A 120 -21.64 -5.87 4.22
C TYR A 120 -22.00 -4.65 5.09
N LEU A 121 -21.42 -3.48 4.82
CA LEU A 121 -21.71 -2.25 5.57
C LEU A 121 -23.15 -1.76 5.37
N GLN A 122 -23.67 -1.87 4.14
CA GLN A 122 -25.06 -1.54 3.83
C GLN A 122 -26.04 -2.47 4.54
N SER A 123 -25.81 -3.79 4.50
CA SER A 123 -26.67 -4.80 5.15
C SER A 123 -26.70 -4.69 6.68
N HIS A 124 -25.64 -4.16 7.30
CA HIS A 124 -25.52 -4.00 8.75
C HIS A 124 -25.75 -2.56 9.24
N GLN A 125 -26.16 -1.63 8.37
CA GLN A 125 -26.36 -0.21 8.70
C GLN A 125 -25.11 0.50 9.25
N PHE A 126 -23.92 0.05 8.86
CA PHE A 126 -22.62 0.64 9.24
C PHE A 126 -21.98 1.45 8.10
N VAL A 127 -22.79 1.94 7.15
CA VAL A 127 -22.31 2.66 5.95
C VAL A 127 -21.37 3.83 6.29
N HIS A 128 -21.59 4.52 7.41
CA HIS A 128 -20.74 5.61 7.87
C HIS A 128 -19.32 5.18 8.29
N GLU A 129 -19.09 3.89 8.55
CA GLU A 129 -17.77 3.33 8.87
C GLU A 129 -16.98 2.95 7.59
N GLY A 130 -17.58 3.10 6.41
CA GLY A 130 -16.96 2.78 5.12
C GLY A 130 -15.88 3.76 4.66
N LEU A 131 -15.27 3.41 3.52
CA LEU A 131 -14.30 4.25 2.82
C LEU A 131 -15.03 5.01 1.70
N SER A 132 -14.84 6.33 1.65
CA SER A 132 -15.40 7.12 0.56
C SER A 132 -14.73 6.78 -0.77
N PRO A 133 -15.34 7.10 -1.93
CA PRO A 133 -14.68 6.95 -3.21
C PRO A 133 -13.32 7.67 -3.29
N ALA A 134 -13.16 8.80 -2.60
CA ALA A 134 -11.90 9.51 -2.51
C ALA A 134 -10.85 8.72 -1.69
N ASP A 135 -11.26 8.09 -0.59
CA ASP A 135 -10.38 7.22 0.20
C ASP A 135 -9.87 6.04 -0.62
N LEU A 136 -10.75 5.40 -1.39
CA LEU A 136 -10.40 4.27 -2.25
C LEU A 136 -9.40 4.66 -3.32
N ARG A 137 -9.55 5.86 -3.92
CA ARG A 137 -8.58 6.40 -4.88
C ARG A 137 -7.21 6.62 -4.24
N VAL A 138 -7.16 7.26 -3.08
CA VAL A 138 -5.88 7.45 -2.36
C VAL A 138 -5.26 6.11 -1.98
N LEU A 139 -6.05 5.14 -1.52
CA LEU A 139 -5.55 3.79 -1.23
C LEU A 139 -5.03 3.08 -2.51
N ALA A 140 -5.67 3.29 -3.66
CA ALA A 140 -5.20 2.76 -4.93
C ALA A 140 -3.87 3.39 -5.37
N ASP A 141 -3.69 4.70 -5.16
CA ASP A 141 -2.41 5.39 -5.38
C ASP A 141 -1.33 4.83 -4.46
N ILE A 142 -1.64 4.65 -3.16
CA ILE A 142 -0.71 4.06 -2.18
C ILE A 142 -0.36 2.63 -2.58
N ARG A 143 -1.33 1.82 -3.02
CA ARG A 143 -1.09 0.47 -3.53
C ARG A 143 -0.13 0.49 -4.73
N THR A 144 -0.32 1.43 -5.65
CA THR A 144 0.54 1.62 -6.83
C THR A 144 1.96 2.03 -6.45
N PHE A 145 2.12 2.88 -5.44
CA PHE A 145 3.44 3.16 -4.86
C PHE A 145 4.06 1.90 -4.23
N LEU A 146 3.31 1.17 -3.41
CA LEU A 146 3.83 0.04 -2.62
C LEU A 146 4.11 -1.23 -3.43
N VAL A 147 3.52 -1.40 -4.62
CA VAL A 147 3.84 -2.54 -5.49
C VAL A 147 5.27 -2.48 -6.03
N VAL A 148 5.81 -1.28 -6.24
CA VAL A 148 7.17 -1.05 -6.74
C VAL A 148 8.24 -1.66 -5.82
N PRO A 149 8.35 -1.28 -4.53
CA PRO A 149 9.28 -1.92 -3.61
C PRO A 149 8.95 -3.39 -3.34
N HIS A 150 7.70 -3.82 -3.53
CA HIS A 150 7.33 -5.24 -3.42
C HIS A 150 7.96 -6.09 -4.51
N ALA A 151 7.78 -5.68 -5.78
CA ALA A 151 8.38 -6.37 -6.91
C ALA A 151 9.91 -6.44 -6.79
N ALA A 152 10.57 -5.34 -6.42
CA ALA A 152 12.01 -5.32 -6.21
C ALA A 152 12.46 -6.26 -5.08
N GLN A 153 11.70 -6.32 -3.97
CA GLN A 153 12.01 -7.25 -2.88
C GLN A 153 11.80 -8.71 -3.26
N GLU A 154 10.74 -9.05 -4.00
CA GLU A 154 10.51 -10.42 -4.48
C GLU A 154 11.62 -10.85 -5.45
N LEU A 155 12.04 -9.95 -6.35
CA LEU A 155 13.15 -10.20 -7.26
C LEU A 155 14.44 -10.52 -6.52
N VAL A 156 14.80 -9.75 -5.49
CA VAL A 156 15.98 -10.02 -4.65
C VAL A 156 15.83 -11.31 -3.86
N SER A 157 14.63 -11.58 -3.33
CA SER A 157 14.37 -12.76 -2.50
C SER A 157 14.41 -14.07 -3.29
N ALA A 158 14.10 -14.02 -4.59
CA ALA A 158 14.22 -15.15 -5.50
C ALA A 158 15.69 -15.54 -5.80
N GLN A 159 16.64 -14.63 -5.57
CA GLN A 159 18.06 -14.89 -5.82
C GLN A 159 18.65 -15.79 -4.73
N LYS A 160 19.18 -16.96 -5.13
CA LYS A 160 19.84 -17.91 -4.21
C LYS A 160 21.12 -17.35 -3.56
N THR A 161 21.71 -16.34 -4.17
CA THR A 161 22.91 -15.64 -3.69
C THR A 161 22.70 -14.14 -3.81
N SER A 162 22.44 -13.46 -2.70
CA SER A 162 22.45 -12.00 -2.60
C SER A 162 23.90 -11.50 -2.69
N THR A 163 24.46 -11.51 -3.89
CA THR A 163 25.75 -10.85 -4.15
C THR A 163 25.51 -9.36 -4.40
N LEU A 164 26.43 -8.53 -3.92
CA LEU A 164 26.40 -7.07 -4.09
C LEU A 164 26.24 -6.66 -5.57
N SER A 165 26.80 -7.45 -6.50
CA SER A 165 26.68 -7.26 -7.95
C SER A 165 25.26 -7.36 -8.50
N VAL A 166 24.35 -8.07 -7.82
CA VAL A 166 22.93 -8.21 -8.22
C VAL A 166 22.06 -7.15 -7.54
N VAL A 167 22.42 -6.76 -6.32
CA VAL A 167 21.64 -5.82 -5.51
C VAL A 167 21.70 -4.39 -6.04
N LEU A 168 22.84 -3.97 -6.61
CA LEU A 168 23.02 -2.60 -7.11
C LEU A 168 22.12 -2.29 -8.32
N PRO A 169 22.08 -3.11 -9.39
CA PRO A 169 21.14 -2.89 -10.49
C PRO A 169 19.69 -2.80 -10.03
N ILE A 170 19.29 -3.65 -9.08
CA ILE A 170 17.92 -3.66 -8.54
C ILE A 170 17.62 -2.37 -7.75
N TYR A 171 18.60 -1.79 -7.07
CA TYR A 171 18.42 -0.50 -6.42
C TYR A 171 18.23 0.65 -7.42
N GLU A 172 18.98 0.64 -8.52
CA GLU A 172 18.88 1.66 -9.57
C GLU A 172 17.52 1.56 -10.27
N GLU A 173 17.12 0.34 -10.65
CA GLU A 173 15.80 0.06 -11.21
C GLU A 173 14.66 0.44 -10.24
N LEU A 174 14.81 0.13 -8.94
CA LEU A 174 13.85 0.54 -7.92
C LEU A 174 13.71 2.07 -7.85
N LEU A 175 14.82 2.81 -7.93
CA LEU A 175 14.78 4.27 -7.92
C LEU A 175 14.07 4.83 -9.16
N ASP A 176 14.37 4.30 -10.34
CA ASP A 176 13.75 4.73 -11.59
C ASP A 176 12.23 4.50 -11.57
N LEU A 177 11.79 3.31 -11.11
CA LEU A 177 10.37 3.00 -10.94
C LEU A 177 9.68 3.89 -9.90
N LEU A 178 10.36 4.26 -8.82
CA LEU A 178 9.81 5.19 -7.84
C LEU A 178 9.73 6.62 -8.38
N HIS A 179 10.68 7.06 -9.20
CA HIS A 179 10.61 8.36 -9.88
C HIS A 179 9.43 8.41 -10.84
N MET A 180 9.24 7.38 -11.67
CA MET A 180 8.07 7.26 -12.54
C MET A 180 6.75 7.24 -11.73
N ALA A 181 6.72 6.50 -10.62
CA ALA A 181 5.56 6.50 -9.73
C ALA A 181 5.25 7.90 -9.17
N ALA A 182 6.26 8.66 -8.75
CA ALA A 182 6.10 10.03 -8.25
C ALA A 182 5.56 10.99 -9.33
N GLU A 183 5.98 10.83 -10.59
CA GLU A 183 5.44 11.61 -11.71
C GLU A 183 3.97 11.27 -12.00
N SER A 184 3.62 9.99 -11.92
CA SER A 184 2.25 9.52 -12.19
C SER A 184 1.26 9.76 -11.03
N LEU A 185 1.76 9.93 -9.80
CA LEU A 185 0.95 10.04 -8.59
C LEU A 185 1.24 11.36 -7.85
N PRO A 186 0.90 12.53 -8.44
CA PRO A 186 1.30 13.84 -7.93
C PRO A 186 0.83 14.10 -6.49
N LEU A 187 -0.33 13.57 -6.12
CA LEU A 187 -0.93 13.74 -4.79
C LEU A 187 -0.08 13.11 -3.68
N ILE A 188 0.55 11.96 -3.94
CA ILE A 188 1.40 11.25 -2.98
C ILE A 188 2.89 11.34 -3.32
N ALA A 189 3.26 12.09 -4.36
CA ALA A 189 4.63 12.31 -4.78
C ALA A 189 5.55 12.78 -3.64
N PRO A 190 5.15 13.67 -2.70
CA PRO A 190 6.00 14.02 -1.56
C PRO A 190 6.43 12.81 -0.73
N ALA A 191 5.52 11.86 -0.48
CA ALA A 191 5.80 10.63 0.26
C ALA A 191 6.72 9.68 -0.52
N ILE A 192 6.50 9.55 -1.83
CA ILE A 192 7.37 8.75 -2.70
C ILE A 192 8.78 9.34 -2.72
N ASN A 193 8.91 10.66 -2.90
CA ASN A 193 10.17 11.40 -2.89
C ASN A 193 10.92 11.24 -1.56
N ARG A 194 10.23 11.16 -0.43
CA ARG A 194 10.86 10.86 0.87
C ARG A 194 11.45 9.45 0.92
N SER A 195 10.79 8.48 0.29
CA SER A 195 11.32 7.11 0.16
C SER A 195 12.56 7.08 -0.74
N ILE A 196 12.50 7.75 -1.89
CA ILE A 196 13.62 7.92 -2.85
C ILE A 196 14.84 8.51 -2.13
N LYS A 197 14.66 9.61 -1.40
CA LYS A 197 15.74 10.26 -0.65
C LYS A 197 16.44 9.29 0.31
N LYS A 198 15.68 8.46 1.02
CA LYS A 198 16.24 7.46 1.95
C LYS A 198 17.00 6.35 1.24
N LEU A 199 16.54 5.91 0.07
CA LEU A 199 17.27 4.95 -0.76
C LEU A 199 18.59 5.55 -1.28
N GLN A 200 18.58 6.78 -1.77
CA GLN A 200 19.75 7.49 -2.25
C GLN A 200 20.81 7.74 -1.17
N GLU A 201 20.38 8.13 0.04
CA GLU A 201 21.25 8.25 1.22
C GLU A 201 22.00 6.92 1.47
N TYR A 202 21.28 5.79 1.41
CA TYR A 202 21.87 4.48 1.62
C TYR A 202 22.82 4.05 0.50
N LEU A 203 22.46 4.28 -0.77
CA LEU A 203 23.31 3.98 -1.92
C LEU A 203 24.60 4.79 -1.89
N THR A 204 24.52 6.08 -1.54
CA THR A 204 25.69 6.95 -1.39
C THR A 204 26.63 6.43 -0.30
N LEU A 205 26.11 5.97 0.82
CA LEU A 205 26.90 5.36 1.89
C LEU A 205 27.52 4.02 1.45
N SER A 206 26.77 3.21 0.73
CA SER A 206 27.23 1.91 0.22
C SER A 206 28.40 2.08 -0.75
N ARG A 207 28.28 3.02 -1.69
CA ARG A 207 29.33 3.39 -2.68
C ARG A 207 30.65 3.85 -2.04
N LYS A 208 30.60 4.46 -0.85
CA LYS A 208 31.80 4.93 -0.12
C LYS A 208 32.56 3.84 0.63
N SER A 209 31.98 2.65 0.77
CA SER A 209 32.59 1.58 1.57
C SER A 209 33.51 0.67 0.73
N ARG A 210 34.65 0.24 1.27
CA ARG A 210 35.66 -0.59 0.57
C ARG A 210 35.13 -1.91 -0.02
N LEU A 211 34.08 -2.47 0.59
CA LEU A 211 33.38 -3.66 0.11
C LEU A 211 32.69 -3.45 -1.25
N TYR A 212 32.33 -2.20 -1.58
CA TYR A 212 31.75 -1.83 -2.86
C TYR A 212 32.77 -1.82 -4.00
N ALA A 213 33.99 -1.33 -3.74
CA ALA A 213 35.07 -1.30 -4.72
C ALA A 213 35.57 -2.70 -5.14
N LEU A 214 35.20 -3.74 -4.38
CA LEU A 214 35.59 -5.13 -4.63
C LEU A 214 34.46 -5.96 -5.28
N ALA A 215 33.28 -5.38 -5.49
CA ALA A 215 32.11 -6.06 -6.05
C ALA A 215 31.84 -5.72 -7.53
N ILE A 216 32.62 -4.79 -8.08
CA ILE A 216 32.73 -4.44 -9.51
C ILE A 216 34.02 -5.07 -10.03
#